data_AF-A0A5H8HQD6-F1
#
_entry.id   AF-A0A5H8HQD6-F1
#
_cell.length_a   1.000
_cell.length_b   1.000
_cell.length_c   1.000
_cell.angle_alpha   90.00
_cell.angle_beta   90.00
_cell.angle_gamma   90.00
#
_symmetry.space_group_name_H-M   'P 1'
#
loop_
_entity.id
_entity.type
_entity.pdbx_description
1 polymer ?
#
loop_
_entity_poly.entity_id
_entity_poly.type
_entity_poly.pdbx_seq_one_letter_code
_entity_poly.pdbx_strand_id
1 'polypeptide(L)'
;MIMSQVNKIKDVMAFVFIDDEFKGCAVIFKNENYILVVTAYHVISTAVSHMDNCFHRIKIKNENGSIYSVSDCKFCAEKDIAILYLIGGTNELNTIVFFSGTLKPETDLISKVKSKTMSMPAILYSQEQVEQHDDSCFIINVSKDILGDSSGNWGANAMEGISGAGVFLKTHQYLILTGIITSIPDEGMLAKVVCSNANGFLSLESSLKAYNDSEYNYGRDVIIDSVNIMRKEILDSTIDEWENDSKNIEYANNINRKLGVLHNKNKLDVVKGKVIRGLMIGDYLYGERMRVTPEFEKGYSYAHSAFCDKDMTFYATSRVEANNRYHKISDDYFTTLAGALRPLGLSDDDIHMLCNRDIAFWLANCDLDFMDENDD
;
A
#
# COMPACT_ATOMS: atom_id res chain seq x y z
N MET A 1 3.83 1.73 -6.15
CA MET A 1 2.40 1.33 -6.08
C MET A 1 2.08 0.02 -6.82
N ILE A 2 2.41 -0.12 -8.12
CA ILE A 2 2.14 -1.35 -8.94
C ILE A 2 2.75 -2.62 -8.31
N MET A 3 3.98 -2.52 -7.81
CA MET A 3 4.68 -3.66 -7.18
C MET A 3 3.99 -4.17 -5.91
N SER A 4 3.18 -3.34 -5.22
CA SER A 4 2.43 -3.77 -4.03
C SER A 4 1.18 -4.57 -4.36
N GLN A 5 0.48 -4.25 -5.46
CA GLN A 5 -0.73 -4.97 -5.86
C GLN A 5 -0.41 -6.30 -6.54
N VAL A 6 0.65 -6.36 -7.36
CA VAL A 6 1.14 -7.62 -7.93
C VAL A 6 1.49 -8.64 -6.84
N ASN A 7 2.13 -8.17 -5.76
CA ASN A 7 2.45 -9.03 -4.60
C ASN A 7 1.18 -9.50 -3.88
N LYS A 8 0.18 -8.64 -3.69
CA LYS A 8 -1.11 -9.06 -3.10
C LYS A 8 -1.84 -10.09 -3.98
N ILE A 9 -1.81 -9.92 -5.31
CA ILE A 9 -2.42 -10.85 -6.27
C ILE A 9 -1.73 -12.21 -6.24
N LYS A 10 -0.39 -12.24 -6.09
CA LYS A 10 0.38 -13.49 -5.90
C LYS A 10 -0.20 -14.35 -4.78
N ASP A 11 -0.55 -13.73 -3.66
CA ASP A 11 -1.02 -14.45 -2.47
C ASP A 11 -2.42 -15.07 -2.64
N VAL A 12 -3.20 -14.59 -3.61
CA VAL A 12 -4.54 -15.12 -3.93
C VAL A 12 -4.57 -15.89 -5.25
N MET A 13 -3.42 -16.06 -5.91
CA MET A 13 -3.33 -16.84 -7.14
C MET A 13 -3.25 -18.33 -6.84
N ALA A 14 -4.05 -19.10 -7.56
CA ALA A 14 -4.04 -20.55 -7.50
C ALA A 14 -4.16 -21.19 -8.89
N PHE A 15 -3.92 -22.50 -8.91
CA PHE A 15 -3.89 -23.33 -10.09
C PHE A 15 -4.74 -24.57 -9.86
N VAL A 16 -5.54 -24.93 -10.85
CA VAL A 16 -6.40 -26.10 -10.85
C VAL A 16 -5.68 -27.25 -11.54
N PHE A 17 -5.58 -28.38 -10.85
CA PHE A 17 -5.09 -29.64 -11.39
C PHE A 17 -6.19 -30.69 -11.33
N ILE A 18 -6.36 -31.44 -12.41
CA ILE A 18 -7.24 -32.61 -12.48
C ILE A 18 -6.38 -33.80 -12.87
N ASP A 19 -6.38 -34.84 -12.03
CA ASP A 19 -5.50 -36.01 -12.18
C ASP A 19 -4.01 -35.60 -12.37
N ASP A 20 -3.58 -34.63 -11.57
CA ASP A 20 -2.22 -34.05 -11.59
C ASP A 20 -1.84 -33.32 -12.89
N GLU A 21 -2.77 -33.12 -13.82
CA GLU A 21 -2.58 -32.27 -15.00
C GLU A 21 -3.09 -30.85 -14.75
N PHE A 22 -2.30 -29.85 -15.10
CA PHE A 22 -2.72 -28.44 -15.04
C PHE A 22 -3.84 -28.15 -16.04
N LYS A 23 -4.97 -27.61 -15.54
CA LYS A 23 -6.16 -27.29 -16.35
C LYS A 23 -6.45 -25.80 -16.45
N GLY A 24 -6.13 -25.02 -15.42
CA GLY A 24 -6.48 -23.61 -15.41
C GLY A 24 -5.96 -22.86 -14.20
N CYS A 25 -6.15 -21.55 -14.20
CA CYS A 25 -5.91 -20.67 -13.07
C CYS A 25 -7.16 -20.59 -12.17
N ALA A 26 -6.98 -20.03 -10.98
CA ALA A 26 -8.04 -19.78 -10.03
C ALA A 26 -7.63 -18.68 -9.04
N VAL A 27 -8.60 -18.17 -8.29
CA VAL A 27 -8.36 -17.24 -7.16
C VAL A 27 -8.72 -17.93 -5.86
N ILE A 28 -7.76 -18.08 -4.95
CA ILE A 28 -7.93 -18.67 -3.63
C ILE A 28 -7.99 -17.58 -2.57
N PHE A 29 -8.93 -17.69 -1.63
CA PHE A 29 -9.12 -16.68 -0.59
C PHE A 29 -9.80 -17.25 0.65
N LYS A 30 -9.65 -16.55 1.76
CA LYS A 30 -10.41 -16.78 2.98
C LYS A 30 -11.78 -16.09 2.88
N ASN A 31 -12.84 -16.83 3.18
CA ASN A 31 -14.18 -16.29 3.38
C ASN A 31 -14.75 -16.79 4.71
N GLU A 32 -14.81 -15.92 5.71
CA GLU A 32 -15.18 -16.28 7.09
C GLU A 32 -14.35 -17.47 7.62
N ASN A 33 -14.99 -18.62 7.84
CA ASN A 33 -14.38 -19.86 8.32
C ASN A 33 -14.02 -20.84 7.20
N TYR A 34 -14.28 -20.48 5.94
CA TYR A 34 -14.04 -21.32 4.77
C TYR A 34 -12.85 -20.82 3.96
N ILE A 35 -12.22 -21.78 3.26
CA ILE A 35 -11.33 -21.50 2.15
C ILE A 35 -12.14 -21.69 0.88
N LEU A 36 -12.24 -20.64 0.09
CA LEU A 36 -12.94 -20.66 -1.19
C LEU A 36 -11.97 -20.46 -2.34
N VAL A 37 -12.35 -21.02 -3.48
CA VAL A 37 -11.67 -20.80 -4.74
C VAL A 37 -12.70 -20.43 -5.79
N VAL A 38 -12.43 -19.41 -6.58
CA VAL A 38 -13.20 -19.12 -7.80
C VAL A 38 -12.39 -19.43 -9.04
N THR A 39 -13.03 -20.03 -10.03
CA THR A 39 -12.43 -20.39 -11.33
C THR A 39 -13.51 -20.49 -12.41
N ALA A 40 -13.10 -20.70 -13.66
CA ALA A 40 -14.03 -20.89 -14.77
C ALA A 40 -14.64 -22.30 -14.70
N TYR A 41 -15.93 -22.43 -15.03
CA TYR A 41 -16.62 -23.72 -14.94
C TYR A 41 -16.00 -24.77 -15.89
N HIS A 42 -15.68 -24.39 -17.12
CA HIS A 42 -15.09 -25.31 -18.09
C HIS A 42 -13.76 -25.92 -17.62
N VAL A 43 -12.99 -25.21 -16.77
CA VAL A 43 -11.73 -25.72 -16.18
C VAL A 43 -11.95 -26.95 -15.31
N ILE A 44 -13.09 -27.02 -14.61
CA ILE A 44 -13.44 -28.12 -13.70
C ILE A 44 -14.49 -29.08 -14.26
N SER A 45 -15.14 -28.72 -15.37
CA SER A 45 -16.32 -29.38 -15.92
C SER A 45 -16.17 -30.88 -16.07
N THR A 46 -14.99 -31.38 -16.49
CA THR A 46 -14.71 -32.81 -16.67
C THR A 46 -14.70 -33.62 -15.37
N ALA A 47 -14.53 -32.97 -14.21
CA ALA A 47 -14.55 -33.60 -12.91
C ALA A 47 -15.91 -33.44 -12.19
N VAL A 48 -16.70 -32.43 -12.53
CA VAL A 48 -17.96 -32.07 -11.82
C VAL A 48 -19.25 -32.33 -12.61
N SER A 49 -19.16 -32.64 -13.91
CA SER A 49 -20.35 -32.91 -14.74
C SER A 49 -20.85 -34.37 -14.72
N HIS A 50 -20.13 -35.27 -14.02
CA HIS A 50 -20.53 -36.67 -13.88
C HIS A 50 -21.37 -36.89 -12.60
N MET A 51 -22.31 -37.84 -12.63
CA MET A 51 -23.26 -38.12 -11.52
C MET A 51 -22.61 -38.37 -10.15
N ASP A 52 -21.31 -38.67 -10.10
CA ASP A 52 -20.58 -39.00 -8.87
C ASP A 52 -19.63 -37.89 -8.36
N ASN A 53 -19.66 -36.66 -8.93
CA ASN A 53 -18.82 -35.51 -8.49
C ASN A 53 -17.41 -35.90 -8.03
N CYS A 54 -16.46 -36.03 -8.95
CA CYS A 54 -15.14 -36.57 -8.67
C CYS A 54 -14.18 -35.54 -8.03
N PHE A 55 -14.59 -34.89 -6.93
CA PHE A 55 -13.81 -33.83 -6.25
C PHE A 55 -12.42 -34.28 -5.82
N HIS A 56 -12.24 -35.56 -5.49
CA HIS A 56 -10.94 -36.15 -5.13
C HIS A 56 -9.89 -36.06 -6.26
N ARG A 57 -10.32 -35.89 -7.52
CA ARG A 57 -9.42 -35.70 -8.68
C ARG A 57 -8.93 -34.26 -8.80
N ILE A 58 -9.63 -33.31 -8.17
CA ILE A 58 -9.31 -31.89 -8.25
C ILE A 58 -8.37 -31.51 -7.11
N LYS A 59 -7.20 -30.97 -7.47
CA LYS A 59 -6.25 -30.39 -6.53
C LYS A 59 -6.07 -28.92 -6.84
N ILE A 60 -6.13 -28.08 -5.82
CA ILE A 60 -5.81 -26.66 -5.93
C ILE A 60 -4.42 -26.43 -5.37
N LYS A 61 -3.56 -25.78 -6.15
CA LYS A 61 -2.22 -25.39 -5.71
C LYS A 61 -2.10 -23.88 -5.74
N ASN A 62 -1.81 -23.24 -4.59
CA ASN A 62 -1.51 -21.81 -4.58
C ASN A 62 -0.10 -21.54 -5.11
N GLU A 63 0.22 -20.29 -5.43
CA GLU A 63 1.54 -19.94 -5.95
C GLU A 63 2.67 -20.17 -4.93
N ASN A 64 2.36 -20.15 -3.63
CA ASN A 64 3.31 -20.43 -2.55
C ASN A 64 3.61 -21.94 -2.38
N GLY A 65 2.92 -22.82 -3.12
CA GLY A 65 3.18 -24.25 -3.17
C GLY A 65 2.28 -25.13 -2.30
N SER A 66 1.41 -24.54 -1.48
CA SER A 66 0.41 -25.26 -0.68
C SER A 66 -0.63 -25.92 -1.58
N ILE A 67 -1.03 -27.14 -1.21
CA ILE A 67 -1.99 -27.96 -1.96
C ILE A 67 -3.23 -28.16 -1.11
N TYR A 68 -4.40 -28.01 -1.73
CA TYR A 68 -5.70 -28.13 -1.10
C TYR A 68 -6.58 -29.11 -1.86
N SER A 69 -7.41 -29.84 -1.12
CA SER A 69 -8.43 -30.73 -1.66
C SER A 69 -9.79 -30.05 -1.69
N VAL A 70 -10.59 -30.35 -2.70
CA VAL A 70 -11.95 -29.84 -2.86
C VAL A 70 -12.92 -30.69 -2.06
N SER A 71 -13.77 -30.06 -1.25
CA SER A 71 -14.86 -30.71 -0.52
C SER A 71 -16.23 -30.56 -1.20
N ASP A 72 -16.47 -29.42 -1.84
CA ASP A 72 -17.75 -29.10 -2.46
C ASP A 72 -17.59 -28.07 -3.59
N CYS A 73 -18.60 -27.92 -4.43
CA CYS A 73 -18.61 -27.00 -5.55
C CYS A 73 -20.01 -26.40 -5.80
N LYS A 74 -20.07 -25.11 -6.09
CA LYS A 74 -21.21 -24.43 -6.71
C LYS A 74 -20.77 -23.88 -8.07
N PHE A 75 -21.62 -23.99 -9.09
CA PHE A 75 -21.27 -23.48 -10.42
C PHE A 75 -22.48 -22.95 -11.19
N CYS A 76 -22.21 -22.14 -12.20
CA CYS A 76 -23.18 -21.69 -13.19
C CYS A 76 -22.55 -21.87 -14.57
N ALA A 77 -22.99 -22.90 -15.29
CA ALA A 77 -22.43 -23.25 -16.60
C ALA A 77 -22.67 -22.15 -17.64
N GLU A 78 -23.82 -21.48 -17.60
CA GLU A 78 -24.18 -20.38 -18.53
C GLU A 78 -23.23 -19.18 -18.41
N LYS A 79 -22.78 -18.87 -17.19
CA LYS A 79 -21.84 -17.77 -16.92
C LYS A 79 -20.38 -18.24 -16.92
N ASP A 80 -20.14 -19.53 -17.13
CA ASP A 80 -18.84 -20.19 -17.06
C ASP A 80 -18.06 -19.92 -15.76
N ILE A 81 -18.73 -19.99 -14.61
CA ILE A 81 -18.14 -19.72 -13.30
C ILE A 81 -18.35 -20.87 -12.31
N ALA A 82 -17.38 -21.05 -11.41
CA ALA A 82 -17.47 -22.01 -10.31
C ALA A 82 -16.81 -21.48 -9.03
N ILE A 83 -17.39 -21.88 -7.89
CA ILE A 83 -16.87 -21.71 -6.53
C ILE A 83 -16.58 -23.10 -5.98
N LEU A 84 -15.36 -23.33 -5.51
CA LEU A 84 -14.95 -24.57 -4.84
C LEU A 84 -14.72 -24.29 -3.36
N TYR A 85 -15.18 -25.20 -2.51
CA TYR A 85 -14.89 -25.20 -1.08
C TYR A 85 -13.71 -26.12 -0.84
N LEU A 86 -12.72 -25.63 -0.08
CA LEU A 86 -11.50 -26.39 0.19
C LEU A 86 -11.42 -26.84 1.64
N ILE A 87 -10.79 -28.00 1.84
CA ILE A 87 -10.46 -28.54 3.16
C ILE A 87 -9.14 -27.91 3.63
N GLY A 88 -9.15 -27.25 4.79
CA GLY A 88 -7.93 -26.70 5.41
C GLY A 88 -8.18 -25.58 6.41
N GLY A 89 -7.10 -25.04 6.99
CA GLY A 89 -7.12 -23.89 7.89
C GLY A 89 -7.03 -22.55 7.14
N THR A 90 -7.72 -21.51 7.61
CA THR A 90 -7.84 -20.23 6.90
C THR A 90 -6.72 -19.21 7.21
N ASN A 91 -5.83 -19.51 8.15
CA ASN A 91 -4.95 -18.50 8.78
C ASN A 91 -3.92 -17.85 7.84
N GLU A 92 -3.59 -18.48 6.72
CA GLU A 92 -2.54 -18.04 5.81
C GLU A 92 -3.07 -17.36 4.53
N LEU A 93 -4.40 -17.25 4.36
CA LEU A 93 -5.02 -16.74 3.14
C LEU A 93 -5.59 -15.34 3.29
N ASN A 94 -5.39 -14.52 2.26
CA ASN A 94 -5.96 -13.18 2.18
C ASN A 94 -7.47 -13.23 1.92
N THR A 95 -8.15 -12.17 2.35
CA THR A 95 -9.54 -11.90 1.97
C THR A 95 -9.58 -11.07 0.68
N ILE A 96 -10.59 -11.31 -0.15
CA ILE A 96 -10.87 -10.49 -1.33
C ILE A 96 -12.28 -9.89 -1.24
N VAL A 97 -12.56 -8.91 -2.09
CA VAL A 97 -13.87 -8.28 -2.24
C VAL A 97 -14.31 -8.39 -3.69
N PHE A 98 -15.59 -8.61 -3.94
CA PHE A 98 -16.14 -8.81 -5.28
C PHE A 98 -16.78 -7.51 -5.76
N PHE A 99 -16.41 -7.06 -6.95
CA PHE A 99 -17.01 -5.88 -7.56
C PHE A 99 -18.45 -6.19 -7.99
N SER A 100 -19.41 -5.39 -7.51
CA SER A 100 -20.82 -5.57 -7.80
C SER A 100 -21.41 -4.51 -8.74
N GLY A 101 -20.63 -3.50 -9.12
CA GLY A 101 -21.05 -2.43 -10.01
C GLY A 101 -20.87 -2.77 -11.50
N THR A 102 -21.11 -1.78 -12.35
CA THR A 102 -20.72 -1.80 -13.77
C THR A 102 -19.33 -1.19 -13.92
N LEU A 103 -18.44 -1.86 -14.64
CA LEU A 103 -17.10 -1.33 -14.89
C LEU A 103 -17.20 -0.11 -15.82
N LYS A 104 -16.52 0.97 -15.45
CA LYS A 104 -16.39 2.13 -16.34
C LYS A 104 -15.32 1.84 -17.40
N PRO A 105 -15.44 2.35 -18.63
CA PRO A 105 -14.46 2.13 -19.69
C PRO A 105 -13.02 2.44 -19.27
N GLU A 106 -12.80 3.47 -18.46
CA GLU A 106 -11.49 3.92 -17.97
C GLU A 106 -10.92 3.10 -16.79
N THR A 107 -11.56 1.98 -16.42
CA THR A 107 -11.12 1.18 -15.27
C THR A 107 -9.83 0.42 -15.59
N ASP A 108 -8.76 0.77 -14.88
CA ASP A 108 -7.50 0.04 -14.94
C ASP A 108 -7.60 -1.31 -14.20
N LEU A 109 -7.34 -2.39 -14.93
CA LEU A 109 -7.39 -3.76 -14.43
C LEU A 109 -6.03 -4.46 -14.54
N ILE A 110 -5.83 -5.43 -13.68
CA ILE A 110 -4.63 -6.26 -13.63
C ILE A 110 -5.02 -7.72 -13.39
N SER A 111 -4.32 -8.63 -14.05
CA SER A 111 -4.44 -10.06 -13.81
C SER A 111 -3.06 -10.70 -13.78
N LYS A 112 -2.91 -11.74 -12.96
CA LYS A 112 -1.74 -12.61 -12.99
C LYS A 112 -2.19 -13.95 -13.55
N VAL A 113 -1.51 -14.43 -14.59
CA VAL A 113 -1.91 -15.58 -15.38
C VAL A 113 -0.78 -16.58 -15.53
N LYS A 114 -1.12 -17.83 -15.80
CA LYS A 114 -0.17 -18.87 -16.17
C LYS A 114 -0.76 -19.76 -17.25
N SER A 115 -0.04 -19.96 -18.35
CA SER A 115 -0.36 -20.97 -19.35
C SER A 115 0.44 -22.26 -19.12
N LYS A 116 0.08 -23.33 -19.83
CA LYS A 116 0.84 -24.59 -19.88
C LYS A 116 2.26 -24.41 -20.41
N THR A 117 2.44 -23.48 -21.34
CA THR A 117 3.72 -23.21 -22.03
C THR A 117 4.64 -22.29 -21.23
N MET A 118 4.10 -21.57 -20.23
CA MET A 118 4.84 -20.64 -19.38
C MET A 118 5.52 -21.35 -18.20
N SER A 119 6.83 -21.12 -18.04
CA SER A 119 7.57 -21.59 -16.87
C SER A 119 7.19 -20.83 -15.60
N MET A 120 6.91 -19.53 -15.71
CA MET A 120 6.55 -18.63 -14.62
C MET A 120 5.28 -17.85 -14.95
N PRO A 121 4.43 -17.50 -13.97
CA PRO A 121 3.27 -16.64 -14.20
C PRO A 121 3.63 -15.28 -14.80
N ALA A 122 2.80 -14.78 -15.70
CA ALA A 122 2.91 -13.46 -16.32
C ALA A 122 1.86 -12.49 -15.76
N ILE A 123 2.07 -11.19 -15.97
CA ILE A 123 1.11 -10.15 -15.60
C ILE A 123 0.46 -9.60 -16.86
N LEU A 124 -0.87 -9.58 -16.87
CA LEU A 124 -1.69 -8.90 -17.85
C LEU A 124 -2.18 -7.57 -17.24
N TYR A 125 -2.03 -6.50 -18.00
CA TYR A 125 -2.63 -5.22 -17.70
C TYR A 125 -3.71 -4.95 -18.74
N SER A 126 -4.88 -4.46 -18.31
CA SER A 126 -5.80 -3.89 -19.28
C SER A 126 -5.12 -2.69 -19.94
N GLN A 127 -5.21 -2.66 -21.25
CA GLN A 127 -4.87 -1.53 -22.09
C GLN A 127 -6.18 -0.98 -22.63
N GLU A 128 -6.22 0.33 -22.88
CA GLU A 128 -7.39 0.98 -23.46
C GLU A 128 -8.66 0.80 -22.62
N GLN A 129 -9.83 1.00 -23.25
CA GLN A 129 -11.11 0.97 -22.57
C GLN A 129 -11.61 -0.46 -22.36
N VAL A 130 -12.20 -0.72 -21.18
CA VAL A 130 -12.96 -1.94 -20.91
C VAL A 130 -14.26 -1.92 -21.72
N GLU A 131 -14.50 -2.97 -22.49
CA GLU A 131 -15.70 -3.11 -23.31
C GLU A 131 -16.71 -4.00 -22.55
N GLN A 132 -17.89 -3.45 -22.23
CA GLN A 132 -18.98 -4.26 -21.68
C GLN A 132 -19.60 -5.07 -22.83
N HIS A 133 -19.58 -6.41 -22.72
CA HIS A 133 -20.18 -7.28 -23.74
C HIS A 133 -21.64 -7.57 -23.40
N ASP A 134 -21.93 -7.94 -22.15
CA ASP A 134 -23.28 -8.11 -21.62
C ASP A 134 -23.30 -7.97 -20.07
N ASP A 135 -24.44 -8.26 -19.44
CA ASP A 135 -24.60 -8.19 -17.97
C ASP A 135 -23.80 -9.25 -17.20
N SER A 136 -23.16 -10.19 -17.88
CA SER A 136 -22.42 -11.31 -17.30
C SER A 136 -20.93 -11.32 -17.66
N CYS A 137 -20.54 -10.63 -18.74
CA CYS A 137 -19.15 -10.58 -19.18
C CYS A 137 -18.71 -9.20 -19.70
N PHE A 138 -17.40 -8.99 -19.60
CA PHE A 138 -16.70 -7.82 -20.12
C PHE A 138 -15.42 -8.27 -20.85
N ILE A 139 -14.91 -7.41 -21.70
CA ILE A 139 -13.72 -7.66 -22.50
C ILE A 139 -12.65 -6.63 -22.11
N ILE A 140 -11.43 -7.12 -21.90
CA ILE A 140 -10.26 -6.28 -21.71
C ILE A 140 -9.35 -6.40 -22.93
N ASN A 141 -8.79 -5.28 -23.37
CA ASN A 141 -7.67 -5.29 -24.32
C ASN A 141 -6.37 -5.44 -23.53
N VAL A 142 -5.39 -6.19 -24.05
CA VAL A 142 -4.09 -6.43 -23.43
C VAL A 142 -2.98 -6.27 -24.46
N SER A 143 -1.71 -6.25 -24.03
CA SER A 143 -0.60 -6.23 -24.99
C SER A 143 -0.57 -7.51 -25.83
N LYS A 144 -0.51 -7.36 -27.16
CA LYS A 144 -0.38 -8.50 -28.10
C LYS A 144 0.84 -9.36 -27.77
N ASP A 145 1.94 -8.75 -27.34
CA ASP A 145 3.20 -9.43 -27.05
C ASP A 145 3.05 -10.52 -25.98
N ILE A 146 2.04 -10.42 -25.11
CA ILE A 146 1.81 -11.39 -24.03
C ILE A 146 0.98 -12.60 -24.53
N LEU A 147 0.31 -12.47 -25.68
CA LEU A 147 -0.54 -13.52 -26.25
C LEU A 147 0.20 -14.39 -27.28
N GLY A 148 1.53 -14.31 -27.36
CA GLY A 148 2.36 -15.15 -28.22
C GLY A 148 3.35 -15.99 -27.41
N ASP A 149 3.75 -17.14 -27.95
CA ASP A 149 4.84 -17.95 -27.39
C ASP A 149 6.06 -18.01 -28.32
N SER A 150 7.18 -18.51 -27.80
CA SER A 150 8.43 -18.68 -28.56
C SER A 150 8.34 -19.74 -29.67
N SER A 151 7.26 -20.53 -29.70
CA SER A 151 6.99 -21.55 -30.70
C SER A 151 6.15 -21.03 -31.86
N GLY A 152 5.78 -19.75 -31.84
CA GLY A 152 5.00 -19.09 -32.89
C GLY A 152 3.50 -19.30 -32.77
N ASN A 153 3.01 -19.88 -31.67
CA ASN A 153 1.58 -19.91 -31.37
C ASN A 153 1.12 -18.53 -30.88
N TRP A 154 -0.17 -18.25 -31.08
CA TRP A 154 -0.80 -16.99 -30.66
C TRP A 154 -2.19 -17.25 -30.07
N GLY A 155 -2.66 -16.28 -29.28
CA GLY A 155 -4.02 -16.27 -28.72
C GLY A 155 -4.28 -17.43 -27.78
N ALA A 156 -5.44 -18.08 -27.93
CA ALA A 156 -5.87 -19.18 -27.08
C ALA A 156 -4.88 -20.36 -27.05
N ASN A 157 -4.22 -20.65 -28.18
CA ASN A 157 -3.24 -21.74 -28.28
C ASN A 157 -1.96 -21.45 -27.48
N ALA A 158 -1.44 -20.22 -27.53
CA ALA A 158 -0.26 -19.83 -26.76
C ALA A 158 -0.57 -19.74 -25.24
N MET A 159 -1.81 -19.37 -24.92
CA MET A 159 -2.26 -19.07 -23.56
C MET A 159 -3.16 -20.16 -22.98
N GLU A 160 -3.01 -21.41 -23.45
CA GLU A 160 -3.80 -22.52 -22.94
C GLU A 160 -3.60 -22.68 -21.43
N GLY A 161 -4.69 -22.59 -20.65
CA GLY A 161 -4.69 -22.71 -19.20
C GLY A 161 -4.77 -21.39 -18.41
N ILE A 162 -4.88 -20.23 -19.05
CA ILE A 162 -5.09 -18.97 -18.32
C ILE A 162 -6.50 -18.81 -17.73
N SER A 163 -7.47 -19.57 -18.23
CA SER A 163 -8.87 -19.50 -17.77
C SER A 163 -8.99 -19.70 -16.26
N GLY A 164 -9.88 -18.94 -15.63
CA GLY A 164 -10.06 -18.87 -14.19
C GLY A 164 -9.11 -17.91 -13.46
N ALA A 165 -8.16 -17.28 -14.14
CA ALA A 165 -7.32 -16.26 -13.54
C ALA A 165 -8.15 -15.04 -13.12
N GLY A 166 -7.91 -14.52 -11.91
CA GLY A 166 -8.62 -13.36 -11.40
C GLY A 166 -8.21 -12.06 -12.09
N VAL A 167 -9.20 -11.23 -12.39
CA VAL A 167 -9.03 -9.87 -12.88
C VAL A 167 -9.40 -8.92 -11.75
N PHE A 168 -8.47 -8.04 -11.38
CA PHE A 168 -8.59 -7.15 -10.24
C PHE A 168 -8.50 -5.69 -10.65
N LEU A 169 -9.07 -4.79 -9.83
CA LEU A 169 -8.76 -3.37 -9.93
C LEU A 169 -7.27 -3.14 -9.69
N LYS A 170 -6.59 -2.47 -10.62
CA LYS A 170 -5.14 -2.24 -10.57
C LYS A 170 -4.74 -1.37 -9.38
N THR A 171 -5.57 -0.39 -9.02
CA THR A 171 -5.26 0.59 -7.99
C THR A 171 -6.39 0.67 -6.97
N HIS A 172 -6.25 -0.09 -5.88
CA HIS A 172 -7.18 -0.07 -4.76
C HIS A 172 -6.48 -0.49 -3.46
N GLN A 173 -7.02 -0.13 -2.28
CA GLN A 173 -6.45 -0.58 -0.99
C GLN A 173 -6.65 -2.07 -0.73
N TYR A 174 -7.84 -2.58 -1.10
CA TYR A 174 -8.23 -4.00 -1.07
C TYR A 174 -8.00 -4.69 -2.41
N LEU A 175 -7.94 -6.02 -2.40
CA LEU A 175 -8.02 -6.85 -3.61
C LEU A 175 -9.49 -6.94 -4.06
N ILE A 176 -9.87 -6.09 -5.01
CA ILE A 176 -11.21 -6.10 -5.60
C ILE A 176 -11.20 -6.93 -6.87
N LEU A 177 -11.82 -8.09 -6.84
CA LEU A 177 -12.01 -8.97 -7.98
C LEU A 177 -13.17 -8.44 -8.83
N THR A 178 -12.89 -8.09 -10.08
CA THR A 178 -13.89 -7.63 -11.05
C THR A 178 -14.46 -8.77 -11.88
N GLY A 179 -13.70 -9.85 -12.02
CA GLY A 179 -14.11 -11.05 -12.74
C GLY A 179 -12.99 -12.07 -12.83
N ILE A 180 -13.21 -13.10 -13.65
CA ILE A 180 -12.21 -14.08 -14.02
C ILE A 180 -12.10 -14.20 -15.54
N ILE A 181 -10.91 -14.52 -16.05
CA ILE A 181 -10.71 -14.79 -17.47
C ILE A 181 -11.42 -16.09 -17.83
N THR A 182 -12.22 -16.09 -18.90
CA THR A 182 -12.92 -17.30 -19.39
C THR A 182 -12.48 -17.71 -20.78
N SER A 183 -12.16 -16.78 -21.67
CA SER A 183 -11.67 -17.12 -23.00
C SER A 183 -10.83 -16.02 -23.65
N ILE A 184 -10.07 -16.42 -24.67
CA ILE A 184 -9.51 -15.53 -25.67
C ILE A 184 -10.30 -15.81 -26.95
N PRO A 185 -11.00 -14.82 -27.53
CA PRO A 185 -11.81 -15.03 -28.72
C PRO A 185 -10.92 -15.35 -29.94
N ASP A 186 -11.39 -16.25 -30.80
CA ASP A 186 -10.61 -16.84 -31.90
C ASP A 186 -10.68 -16.05 -33.23
N GLU A 187 -10.85 -14.73 -33.14
CA GLU A 187 -10.73 -13.82 -34.27
C GLU A 187 -9.37 -13.13 -34.20
N GLY A 188 -8.50 -13.46 -35.16
CA GLY A 188 -7.06 -13.19 -35.09
C GLY A 188 -6.64 -11.80 -34.60
N MET A 189 -5.58 -11.76 -33.79
CA MET A 189 -4.75 -10.58 -33.50
C MET A 189 -5.43 -9.40 -32.77
N LEU A 190 -6.58 -9.54 -32.13
CA LEU A 190 -7.27 -8.40 -31.48
C LEU A 190 -6.80 -8.05 -30.07
N ALA A 191 -5.91 -8.85 -29.47
CA ALA A 191 -5.41 -8.59 -28.11
C ALA A 191 -6.52 -8.51 -27.04
N LYS A 192 -7.64 -9.22 -27.28
CA LYS A 192 -8.83 -9.21 -26.41
C LYS A 192 -8.87 -10.44 -25.51
N VAL A 193 -9.35 -10.25 -24.28
CA VAL A 193 -9.58 -11.30 -23.31
C VAL A 193 -10.98 -11.14 -22.73
N VAL A 194 -11.79 -12.19 -22.83
CA VAL A 194 -13.16 -12.22 -22.31
C VAL A 194 -13.12 -12.65 -20.85
N CYS A 195 -13.87 -11.93 -20.02
CA CYS A 195 -13.93 -12.14 -18.58
C CYS A 195 -15.38 -12.24 -18.11
N SER A 196 -15.69 -13.27 -17.32
CA SER A 196 -16.96 -13.35 -16.59
C SER A 196 -16.91 -12.46 -15.35
N ASN A 197 -17.97 -11.71 -15.11
CA ASN A 197 -18.01 -10.71 -14.05
C ASN A 197 -18.15 -11.30 -12.65
N ALA A 198 -17.72 -10.52 -11.66
CA ALA A 198 -17.77 -10.92 -10.26
C ALA A 198 -19.20 -11.05 -9.70
N ASN A 199 -20.18 -10.37 -10.31
CA ASN A 199 -21.60 -10.44 -9.96
C ASN A 199 -22.17 -11.85 -10.01
N GLY A 200 -21.72 -12.68 -10.95
CA GLY A 200 -22.13 -14.08 -11.02
C GLY A 200 -21.80 -14.87 -9.74
N PHE A 201 -20.65 -14.61 -9.12
CA PHE A 201 -20.26 -15.28 -7.87
C PHE A 201 -21.10 -14.82 -6.68
N LEU A 202 -21.41 -13.52 -6.61
CA LEU A 202 -22.27 -12.95 -5.56
C LEU A 202 -23.67 -13.58 -5.57
N SER A 203 -24.16 -13.97 -6.75
CA SER A 203 -25.42 -14.70 -6.90
C SER A 203 -25.33 -16.18 -6.48
N LEU A 204 -24.16 -16.82 -6.57
CA LEU A 204 -23.94 -18.22 -6.17
C LEU A 204 -23.64 -18.38 -4.67
N GLU A 205 -23.04 -17.38 -4.04
CA GLU A 205 -22.64 -17.41 -2.64
C GLU A 205 -22.88 -16.05 -1.97
N SER A 206 -23.93 -15.97 -1.16
CA SER A 206 -24.38 -14.74 -0.51
C SER A 206 -23.45 -14.25 0.60
N SER A 207 -22.54 -15.11 1.11
CA SER A 207 -21.56 -14.71 2.13
C SER A 207 -20.38 -13.90 1.56
N LEU A 208 -20.24 -13.82 0.23
CA LEU A 208 -19.16 -13.07 -0.40
C LEU A 208 -19.33 -11.56 -0.17
N LYS A 209 -18.25 -10.90 0.22
CA LYS A 209 -18.23 -9.44 0.39
C LYS A 209 -18.30 -8.75 -0.97
N ALA A 210 -19.35 -7.96 -1.17
CA ALA A 210 -19.52 -7.12 -2.34
C ALA A 210 -18.94 -5.71 -2.11
N TYR A 211 -18.52 -5.08 -3.20
CA TYR A 211 -18.13 -3.67 -3.25
C TYR A 211 -18.81 -3.02 -4.46
N ASN A 212 -19.44 -1.88 -4.25
CA ASN A 212 -20.03 -1.08 -5.31
C ASN A 212 -19.32 0.27 -5.43
N ASP A 213 -19.03 0.70 -6.65
CA ASP A 213 -18.38 1.97 -6.97
C ASP A 213 -19.21 3.19 -6.50
N SER A 214 -20.49 3.01 -6.18
CA SER A 214 -21.32 4.04 -5.54
C SER A 214 -20.76 4.52 -4.19
N GLU A 215 -19.88 3.75 -3.56
CA GLU A 215 -19.28 4.08 -2.26
C GLU A 215 -17.85 4.61 -2.35
N TYR A 216 -17.22 4.62 -3.53
CA TYR A 216 -15.78 4.91 -3.65
C TYR A 216 -15.48 6.00 -4.66
N ASN A 217 -14.83 7.05 -4.17
CA ASN A 217 -14.44 8.22 -4.94
C ASN A 217 -13.11 7.95 -5.65
N TYR A 218 -13.17 7.18 -6.74
CA TYR A 218 -11.99 6.86 -7.56
C TYR A 218 -11.24 8.15 -7.92
N GLY A 219 -9.96 8.23 -7.55
CA GLY A 219 -9.09 9.37 -7.81
C GLY A 219 -8.65 10.12 -6.56
N ARG A 220 -9.56 10.61 -5.71
CA ARG A 220 -9.16 11.55 -4.64
C ARG A 220 -8.29 10.89 -3.57
N ASP A 221 -8.72 9.78 -3.00
CA ASP A 221 -8.01 9.16 -1.87
C ASP A 221 -6.70 8.53 -2.32
N VAL A 222 -6.68 7.92 -3.50
CA VAL A 222 -5.45 7.42 -4.14
C VAL A 222 -4.47 8.54 -4.44
N ILE A 223 -4.95 9.70 -4.92
CA ILE A 223 -4.10 10.88 -5.13
C ILE A 223 -3.58 11.40 -3.78
N ILE A 224 -4.43 11.49 -2.75
CA ILE A 224 -4.01 11.92 -1.41
C ILE A 224 -2.94 10.99 -0.86
N ASP A 225 -3.13 9.67 -0.93
CA ASP A 225 -2.16 8.68 -0.47
C ASP A 225 -0.87 8.74 -1.28
N SER A 226 -0.96 8.85 -2.60
CA SER A 226 0.22 8.98 -3.47
C SER A 226 0.99 10.26 -3.17
N VAL A 227 0.30 11.39 -2.96
CA VAL A 227 0.89 12.66 -2.57
C VAL A 227 1.54 12.56 -1.20
N ASN A 228 0.92 11.87 -0.24
CA ASN A 228 1.49 11.67 1.09
C ASN A 228 2.74 10.79 1.07
N ILE A 229 2.76 9.75 0.24
CA ILE A 229 3.95 8.90 0.03
C ILE A 229 5.07 9.71 -0.63
N MET A 230 4.79 10.41 -1.73
CA MET A 230 5.79 11.26 -2.40
C MET A 230 6.34 12.32 -1.46
N ARG A 231 5.47 12.97 -0.67
CA ARG A 231 5.91 13.92 0.37
C ARG A 231 6.84 13.25 1.38
N LYS A 232 6.52 12.04 1.83
CA LYS A 232 7.38 11.31 2.76
C LYS A 232 8.73 10.96 2.14
N GLU A 233 8.76 10.42 0.92
CA GLU A 233 9.99 10.06 0.22
C GLU A 233 10.89 11.28 -0.03
N ILE A 234 10.30 12.40 -0.47
CA ILE A 234 11.03 13.66 -0.63
C ILE A 234 11.58 14.13 0.72
N LEU A 235 10.79 14.07 1.79
CA LEU A 235 11.23 14.48 3.13
C LEU A 235 12.36 13.61 3.66
N ASP A 236 12.26 12.30 3.52
CA ASP A 236 13.30 11.35 3.97
C ASP A 236 14.60 11.60 3.19
N SER A 237 14.53 11.73 1.85
CA SER A 237 15.69 12.08 1.01
C SER A 237 16.29 13.45 1.38
N THR A 238 15.46 14.42 1.70
CA THR A 238 15.90 15.78 2.07
C THR A 238 16.63 15.77 3.42
N ILE A 239 16.16 14.98 4.38
CA ILE A 239 16.83 14.78 5.68
C ILE A 239 18.16 14.08 5.47
N ASP A 240 18.21 13.02 4.67
CA ASP A 240 19.44 12.30 4.36
C ASP A 240 20.48 13.21 3.69
N GLU A 241 20.06 14.05 2.73
CA GLU A 241 20.94 15.06 2.12
C GLU A 241 21.45 16.07 3.14
N TRP A 242 20.58 16.56 4.03
CA TRP A 242 20.95 17.51 5.07
C TRP A 242 21.97 16.92 6.05
N GLU A 243 21.79 15.66 6.48
CA GLU A 243 22.69 14.97 7.42
C GLU A 243 24.08 14.73 6.83
N ASN A 244 24.14 14.49 5.52
CA ASN A 244 25.39 14.18 4.82
C ASN A 244 26.09 15.42 4.24
N ASP A 245 25.49 16.61 4.32
CA ASP A 245 26.20 17.85 3.98
C ASP A 245 27.32 18.07 4.99
N SER A 246 28.54 18.22 4.48
CA SER A 246 29.76 18.57 5.22
C SER A 246 29.59 19.66 6.30
N LYS A 247 28.68 20.61 6.10
CA LYS A 247 28.42 21.72 7.04
C LYS A 247 27.55 21.31 8.24
N ASN A 248 26.79 20.22 8.12
CA ASN A 248 25.78 19.81 9.09
C ASN A 248 26.17 18.52 9.84
N ILE A 249 27.25 17.83 9.43
CA ILE A 249 27.68 16.57 10.06
C ILE A 249 27.80 16.69 11.58
N GLU A 250 28.41 17.78 12.07
CA GLU A 250 28.57 18.01 13.51
C GLU A 250 27.21 18.22 14.21
N TYR A 251 26.32 19.01 13.60
CA TYR A 251 24.96 19.22 14.09
C TYR A 251 24.14 17.93 14.15
N ALA A 252 24.21 17.11 13.09
CA ALA A 252 23.53 15.81 13.03
C ALA A 252 24.05 14.87 14.12
N ASN A 253 25.36 14.83 14.34
CA ASN A 253 25.98 14.04 15.41
C ASN A 253 25.53 14.48 16.80
N ASN A 254 25.48 15.79 17.05
CA ASN A 254 25.02 16.37 18.32
C ASN A 254 23.55 16.04 18.60
N ILE A 255 22.68 16.22 17.60
CA ILE A 255 21.26 15.84 17.69
C ILE A 255 21.15 14.34 18.03
N ASN A 256 21.86 13.48 17.29
CA ASN A 256 21.78 12.03 17.47
C ASN A 256 22.25 11.59 18.88
N ARG A 257 23.37 12.15 19.37
CA ARG A 257 23.89 11.90 20.72
C ARG A 257 22.85 12.23 21.78
N LYS A 258 22.32 13.45 21.74
CA LYS A 258 21.39 13.97 22.76
C LYS A 258 20.04 13.26 22.74
N LEU A 259 19.49 13.01 21.54
CA LEU A 259 18.26 12.23 21.42
C LEU A 259 18.44 10.78 21.90
N GLY A 260 19.66 10.23 21.81
CA GLY A 260 20.01 8.92 22.38
C GLY A 260 19.89 8.87 23.92
N VAL A 261 20.11 10.00 24.60
CA VAL A 261 19.86 10.14 26.04
C VAL A 261 18.35 10.17 26.32
N LEU A 262 17.58 10.89 25.49
CA LEU A 262 16.13 11.12 25.67
C LEU A 262 15.23 9.95 25.25
N HIS A 263 15.67 9.09 24.32
CA HIS A 263 14.84 8.06 23.69
C HIS A 263 15.53 6.70 23.58
N ASN A 264 14.74 5.64 23.52
CA ASN A 264 15.25 4.30 23.22
C ASN A 264 15.71 4.21 21.75
N LYS A 265 16.75 3.40 21.48
CA LYS A 265 17.33 3.20 20.14
C LYS A 265 16.27 2.95 19.05
N ASN A 266 15.24 2.14 19.34
CA ASN A 266 14.17 1.81 18.40
C ASN A 266 13.29 3.00 17.95
N LYS A 267 13.39 4.16 18.61
CA LYS A 267 12.66 5.38 18.27
C LYS A 267 13.57 6.51 17.77
N LEU A 268 14.88 6.30 17.79
CA LEU A 268 15.86 7.37 17.59
C LEU A 268 15.75 7.97 16.18
N ASP A 269 15.72 7.14 15.13
CA ASP A 269 15.62 7.61 13.74
C ASP A 269 14.33 8.39 13.48
N VAL A 270 13.22 7.90 14.01
CA VAL A 270 11.90 8.56 13.86
C VAL A 270 11.88 9.92 14.54
N VAL A 271 12.47 10.05 15.73
CA VAL A 271 12.49 11.32 16.46
C VAL A 271 13.53 12.27 15.86
N LYS A 272 14.70 11.76 15.47
CA LYS A 272 15.74 12.52 14.77
C LYS A 272 15.20 13.17 13.51
N GLY A 273 14.51 12.40 12.66
CA GLY A 273 13.87 12.93 11.46
C GLY A 273 12.85 14.03 11.75
N LYS A 274 12.10 13.95 12.86
CA LYS A 274 11.18 15.03 13.29
C LYS A 274 11.91 16.29 13.71
N VAL A 275 13.02 16.17 14.45
CA VAL A 275 13.83 17.31 14.92
C VAL A 275 14.47 18.04 13.74
N ILE A 276 15.13 17.31 12.84
CA ILE A 276 15.75 17.91 11.64
C ILE A 276 14.69 18.55 10.75
N ARG A 277 13.56 17.88 10.53
CA ARG A 277 12.43 18.47 9.79
C ARG A 277 11.90 19.75 10.44
N GLY A 278 11.82 19.79 11.78
CA GLY A 278 11.42 20.97 12.54
C GLY A 278 12.36 22.15 12.31
N LEU A 279 13.68 21.89 12.31
CA LEU A 279 14.70 22.89 11.99
C LEU A 279 14.49 23.46 10.57
N MET A 280 14.38 22.60 9.57
CA MET A 280 14.27 23.01 8.16
C MET A 280 13.00 23.81 7.86
N ILE A 281 11.84 23.34 8.35
CA ILE A 281 10.56 24.04 8.17
C ILE A 281 10.58 25.38 8.91
N GLY A 282 11.16 25.37 10.11
CA GLY A 282 11.33 26.57 10.91
C GLY A 282 12.19 27.63 10.25
N ASP A 283 13.35 27.26 9.70
CA ASP A 283 14.25 28.17 8.99
C ASP A 283 13.56 28.80 7.77
N TYR A 284 12.78 28.00 7.02
CA TYR A 284 11.97 28.51 5.93
C TYR A 284 10.92 29.54 6.40
N LEU A 285 10.15 29.21 7.44
CA LEU A 285 9.16 30.13 8.02
C LEU A 285 9.81 31.42 8.53
N TYR A 286 10.96 31.31 9.20
CA TYR A 286 11.70 32.46 9.69
C TYR A 286 12.14 33.37 8.54
N GLY A 287 12.72 32.80 7.48
CA GLY A 287 13.18 33.55 6.31
C GLY A 287 12.04 34.24 5.55
N GLU A 288 10.96 33.51 5.29
CA GLU A 288 9.85 34.00 4.45
C GLU A 288 8.90 34.95 5.16
N ARG A 289 8.77 34.83 6.49
CA ARG A 289 7.68 35.52 7.22
C ARG A 289 8.17 36.40 8.36
N MET A 290 9.12 35.90 9.16
CA MET A 290 9.63 36.64 10.31
C MET A 290 10.59 37.75 9.86
N ARG A 291 11.60 37.41 9.05
CA ARG A 291 12.65 38.33 8.62
C ARG A 291 12.12 39.51 7.79
N VAL A 292 11.01 39.32 7.07
CA VAL A 292 10.42 40.34 6.19
C VAL A 292 9.40 41.24 6.88
N THR A 293 8.94 40.87 8.09
CA THR A 293 7.95 41.63 8.86
C THR A 293 8.60 42.18 10.14
N PRO A 294 8.98 43.47 10.17
CA PRO A 294 9.80 44.04 11.25
C PRO A 294 9.23 43.84 12.65
N GLU A 295 7.91 43.89 12.82
CA GLU A 295 7.24 43.71 14.10
C GLU A 295 7.39 42.27 14.62
N PHE A 296 7.27 41.29 13.72
CA PHE A 296 7.45 39.88 14.05
C PHE A 296 8.91 39.56 14.37
N GLU A 297 9.85 40.05 13.56
CA GLU A 297 11.29 39.90 13.84
C GLU A 297 11.62 40.45 15.22
N LYS A 298 11.19 41.68 15.52
CA LYS A 298 11.49 42.33 16.80
C LYS A 298 10.90 41.56 17.98
N GLY A 299 9.63 41.15 17.87
CA GLY A 299 8.95 40.36 18.91
C GLY A 299 9.62 39.01 19.14
N TYR A 300 10.00 38.34 18.06
CA TYR A 300 10.71 37.07 18.10
C TYR A 300 12.11 37.23 18.71
N SER A 301 12.92 38.17 18.23
CA SER A 301 14.28 38.41 18.70
C SER A 301 14.30 38.77 20.19
N TYR A 302 13.33 39.55 20.68
CA TYR A 302 13.18 39.85 22.10
C TYR A 302 12.86 38.59 22.92
N ALA A 303 11.87 37.81 22.50
CA ALA A 303 11.46 36.58 23.19
C ALA A 303 12.58 35.53 23.21
N HIS A 304 13.27 35.37 22.08
CA HIS A 304 14.41 34.46 21.92
C HIS A 304 15.55 34.86 22.85
N SER A 305 15.99 36.12 22.80
CA SER A 305 17.07 36.61 23.68
C SER A 305 16.73 36.45 25.16
N ALA A 306 15.50 36.76 25.57
CA ALA A 306 15.08 36.64 26.96
C ALA A 306 15.07 35.18 27.47
N PHE A 307 14.94 34.21 26.56
CA PHE A 307 14.97 32.79 26.92
C PHE A 307 16.40 32.21 26.91
N CYS A 308 17.22 32.59 25.92
CA CYS A 308 18.59 32.09 25.74
C CYS A 308 19.57 32.51 26.85
N ASP A 309 19.22 33.49 27.69
CA ASP A 309 20.03 33.87 28.86
C ASP A 309 20.05 32.78 29.96
N LYS A 310 19.26 31.71 29.83
CA LYS A 310 19.20 30.59 30.77
C LYS A 310 20.23 29.53 30.42
N ASP A 311 20.89 28.96 31.43
CA ASP A 311 21.65 27.72 31.25
C ASP A 311 20.68 26.56 30.98
N MET A 312 20.90 25.89 29.84
CA MET A 312 20.09 24.78 29.35
C MET A 312 20.88 23.47 29.30
N THR A 313 21.97 23.37 30.06
CA THR A 313 22.69 22.10 30.29
C THR A 313 22.04 21.33 31.44
N PHE A 314 21.67 20.08 31.21
CA PHE A 314 21.03 19.23 32.21
C PHE A 314 21.75 17.90 32.40
N TYR A 315 22.16 17.63 33.64
CA TYR A 315 22.60 16.32 34.09
C TYR A 315 21.38 15.54 34.58
N ALA A 316 21.09 14.41 33.95
CA ALA A 316 19.91 13.62 34.26
C ALA A 316 20.30 12.25 34.81
N THR A 317 19.62 11.82 35.87
CA THR A 317 19.81 10.50 36.49
C THR A 317 19.07 9.39 35.74
N SER A 318 18.16 9.77 34.83
CA SER A 318 17.38 8.82 34.03
C SER A 318 16.87 9.44 32.73
N ARG A 319 16.62 8.57 31.75
CA ARG A 319 15.98 8.95 30.47
C ARG A 319 14.63 9.66 30.65
N VAL A 320 13.83 9.22 31.62
CA VAL A 320 12.49 9.80 31.88
C VAL A 320 12.63 11.23 32.38
N GLU A 321 13.57 11.49 33.26
CA GLU A 321 13.88 12.82 33.77
C GLU A 321 14.36 13.74 32.65
N ALA A 322 15.34 13.29 31.84
CA ALA A 322 15.85 14.05 30.71
C ALA A 322 14.72 14.42 29.72
N ASN A 323 13.84 13.46 29.43
CA ASN A 323 12.72 13.66 28.51
C ASN A 323 11.67 14.65 29.06
N ASN A 324 11.30 14.52 30.35
CA ASN A 324 10.42 15.48 31.00
C ASN A 324 11.00 16.90 30.98
N ARG A 325 12.32 17.01 31.17
CA ARG A 325 13.01 18.30 31.15
C ARG A 325 13.02 18.90 29.74
N TYR A 326 13.28 18.10 28.72
CA TYR A 326 13.17 18.49 27.31
C TYR A 326 11.78 19.05 26.98
N HIS A 327 10.71 18.35 27.35
CA HIS A 327 9.34 18.83 27.11
C HIS A 327 9.03 20.12 27.87
N LYS A 328 9.45 20.23 29.13
CA LYS A 328 9.26 21.45 29.90
C LYS A 328 9.95 22.67 29.26
N ILE A 329 11.18 22.52 28.75
CA ILE A 329 11.89 23.61 28.05
C ILE A 329 11.14 24.04 26.79
N SER A 330 10.65 23.06 26.02
CA SER A 330 9.83 23.33 24.85
C SER A 330 8.53 24.08 25.20
N ASP A 331 7.84 23.68 26.26
CA ASP A 331 6.58 24.32 26.70
C ASP A 331 6.82 25.73 27.26
N ASP A 332 7.87 25.89 28.07
CA ASP A 332 8.28 27.19 28.61
C ASP A 332 8.64 28.15 27.46
N TYR A 333 9.39 27.67 26.45
CA TYR A 333 9.80 28.48 25.30
C TYR A 333 8.62 28.84 24.39
N PHE A 334 7.75 27.87 24.09
CA PHE A 334 6.51 28.14 23.36
C PHE A 334 5.69 29.24 24.04
N THR A 335 5.56 29.17 25.37
CA THR A 335 4.84 30.18 26.15
C THR A 335 5.49 31.56 26.02
N THR A 336 6.82 31.62 26.06
CA THR A 336 7.58 32.87 25.85
C THR A 336 7.35 33.44 24.45
N LEU A 337 7.45 32.62 23.40
CA LEU A 337 7.19 33.05 22.02
C LEU A 337 5.73 33.48 21.82
N ALA A 338 4.77 32.71 22.34
CA ALA A 338 3.35 33.01 22.23
C ALA A 338 2.98 34.34 22.90
N GLY A 339 3.58 34.63 24.07
CA GLY A 339 3.39 35.91 24.76
C GLY A 339 3.83 37.11 23.93
N ALA A 340 4.88 36.96 23.11
CA ALA A 340 5.40 38.05 22.27
C ALA A 340 4.74 38.14 20.88
N LEU A 341 4.41 37.00 20.26
CA LEU A 341 4.03 36.94 18.85
C LEU A 341 2.52 36.82 18.62
N ARG A 342 1.78 36.18 19.54
CA ARG A 342 0.31 36.05 19.41
C ARG A 342 -0.39 37.41 19.40
N PRO A 343 -0.01 38.41 20.23
CA PRO A 343 -0.61 39.75 20.15
C PRO A 343 -0.35 40.47 18.83
N LEU A 344 0.68 40.07 18.09
CA LEU A 344 1.01 40.62 16.78
C LEU A 344 0.23 39.95 15.64
N GLY A 345 -0.58 38.91 15.94
CA GLY A 345 -1.41 38.21 14.98
C GLY A 345 -0.78 36.95 14.38
N LEU A 346 0.33 36.46 14.96
CA LEU A 346 0.92 35.19 14.54
C LEU A 346 0.11 34.01 15.09
N SER A 347 -0.11 32.98 14.27
CA SER A 347 -0.89 31.80 14.67
C SER A 347 -0.11 30.89 15.60
N ASP A 348 -0.81 30.11 16.43
CA ASP A 348 -0.17 29.14 17.31
C ASP A 348 0.61 28.07 16.53
N ASP A 349 0.16 27.71 15.32
CA ASP A 349 0.86 26.78 14.43
C ASP A 349 2.23 27.34 14.01
N ASP A 350 2.29 28.61 13.60
CA ASP A 350 3.54 29.28 13.25
C ASP A 350 4.47 29.39 14.47
N ILE A 351 3.91 29.70 15.65
CA ILE A 351 4.66 29.79 16.90
C ILE A 351 5.23 28.42 17.28
N HIS A 352 4.47 27.33 17.10
CA HIS A 352 4.97 25.97 17.30
C HIS A 352 6.10 25.62 16.31
N MET A 353 6.00 26.03 15.05
CA MET A 353 7.07 25.81 14.07
C MET A 353 8.36 26.54 14.46
N LEU A 354 8.26 27.79 14.92
CA LEU A 354 9.41 28.55 15.44
C LEU A 354 9.98 27.95 16.73
N CYS A 355 9.13 27.49 17.64
CA CYS A 355 9.57 26.79 18.85
C CYS A 355 10.35 25.51 18.51
N ASN A 356 9.82 24.68 17.61
CA ASN A 356 10.48 23.43 17.20
C ASN A 356 11.81 23.70 16.51
N ARG A 357 11.89 24.78 15.71
CA ARG A 357 13.11 25.23 15.06
C ARG A 357 14.22 25.48 16.07
N ASP A 358 13.95 26.33 17.06
CA ASP A 358 15.01 26.80 17.96
C ASP A 358 15.40 25.70 18.94
N ILE A 359 14.46 24.88 19.40
CA ILE A 359 14.77 23.68 20.20
C ILE A 359 15.66 22.72 19.39
N ALA A 360 15.36 22.49 18.11
CA ALA A 360 16.20 21.67 17.24
C ALA A 360 17.58 22.28 17.02
N PHE A 361 17.66 23.61 16.85
CA PHE A 361 18.91 24.34 16.69
C PHE A 361 19.77 24.28 17.96
N TRP A 362 19.17 24.45 19.15
CA TRP A 362 19.88 24.35 20.42
C TRP A 362 20.41 22.93 20.70
N LEU A 363 19.66 21.90 20.28
CA LEU A 363 20.17 20.53 20.28
C LEU A 363 21.36 20.36 19.33
N ALA A 364 21.31 20.97 18.15
CA ALA A 364 22.38 20.90 17.16
C ALA A 364 23.67 21.62 17.59
N ASN A 365 23.55 22.85 18.10
CA ASN A 365 24.70 23.73 18.38
C ASN A 365 25.25 23.62 19.82
N CYS A 366 24.61 22.82 20.67
CA CYS A 366 24.99 22.64 22.08
C CYS A 366 24.61 23.72 23.07
N ASP A 367 23.69 24.60 22.71
CA ASP A 367 23.03 25.47 23.70
C ASP A 367 22.06 24.69 24.59
N LEU A 368 21.49 23.58 24.11
CA LEU A 368 20.68 22.63 24.89
C LEU A 368 21.40 21.28 24.93
N ASP A 369 21.76 20.80 26.13
CA ASP A 369 22.46 19.52 26.30
C ASP A 369 21.87 18.67 27.43
N PHE A 370 21.95 17.36 27.25
CA PHE A 370 21.53 16.35 28.22
C PHE A 370 22.70 15.38 28.40
N MET A 371 23.23 15.35 29.61
CA MET A 371 24.35 14.48 30.00
C MET A 371 23.85 13.39 30.97
N ASP A 372 24.38 12.18 30.84
CA ASP A 372 24.20 11.13 31.83
C ASP A 372 25.16 11.40 33.00
N GLU A 373 24.66 11.42 34.24
CA GLU A 373 25.53 11.62 35.43
C GLU A 373 26.63 10.56 35.57
N ASN A 374 26.53 9.43 34.84
CA ASN A 374 27.49 8.33 34.91
C ASN A 374 28.58 8.34 33.82
N ASP A 375 28.62 9.36 32.94
CA ASP A 375 29.53 9.44 31.78
C ASP A 375 30.81 10.29 32.03
N ASP A 376 31.18 10.53 33.30
CA ASP A 376 32.48 11.15 33.68
C ASP A 376 33.69 10.21 33.53
#